data_AF-A0A2E9Z104-F1
#
_entry.id   AF-A0A2E9Z104-F1
#
_cell.length_a   1.000
_cell.length_b   1.000
_cell.length_c   1.000
_cell.angle_alpha   90.00
_cell.angle_beta   90.00
_cell.angle_gamma   90.00
#
_symmetry.space_group_name_H-M   'P 1'
#
loop_
_entity.id
_entity.type
_entity.pdbx_description
1 polymer ?
#
loop_
_entity_poly.entity_id
_entity_poly.type
_entity_poly.pdbx_seq_one_letter_code
_entity_poly.pdbx_strand_id
1 'polypeptide(L)'
;MPDVESTLIILIDADDVKFAFSGWPDHICLAACLSSDGTCSMIVFRRDERDEIPARLLKVLRLKPSQVCFVPQISGYRTKQFLYSDERRLMALVASDPVILEEATDYAVNYNYALEEGLDPAVLLGLQPASDVAPAPMPQYDPATRSTEADVNPLLPDFLRRSVERSRRPTFSSRRRTSHSVLAQA
;
A
#
# COMPACT_ATOMS: atom_id res chain seq x y z
N MET A 1 20.04 -25.50 3.61
CA MET A 1 19.70 -24.54 2.54
C MET A 1 19.69 -23.18 3.20
N PRO A 2 20.56 -22.23 2.85
CA PRO A 2 20.58 -20.96 3.55
C PRO A 2 19.30 -20.21 3.19
N ASP A 3 18.56 -19.81 4.21
CA ASP A 3 17.38 -18.95 4.11
C ASP A 3 17.88 -17.62 3.53
N VAL A 4 17.74 -17.43 2.21
CA VAL A 4 18.28 -16.26 1.53
C VAL A 4 17.39 -15.08 1.90
N GLU A 5 17.92 -14.18 2.73
CA GLU A 5 17.33 -12.89 3.02
C GLU A 5 16.97 -12.22 1.68
N SER A 6 15.68 -12.19 1.38
CA SER A 6 15.17 -11.80 0.08
C SER A 6 14.71 -10.35 0.09
N THR A 7 14.45 -9.76 1.27
CA THR A 7 13.92 -8.40 1.37
C THR A 7 14.43 -7.67 2.60
N LEU A 8 14.97 -6.47 2.40
CA LEU A 8 15.34 -5.52 3.44
C LEU A 8 14.25 -4.47 3.57
N ILE A 9 13.73 -4.28 4.76
CA ILE A 9 12.69 -3.31 5.09
C ILE A 9 13.32 -2.22 5.94
N ILE A 10 13.31 -0.99 5.44
CA ILE A 10 13.77 0.19 6.16
C ILE A 10 12.55 1.02 6.55
N LEU A 11 12.38 1.25 7.86
CA LEU A 11 11.37 2.15 8.40
C LEU A 11 12.00 3.52 8.60
N ILE A 12 11.44 4.51 7.93
CA ILE A 12 11.90 5.90 7.90
C ILE A 12 10.86 6.75 8.62
N ASP A 13 11.31 7.56 9.57
CA ASP A 13 10.43 8.45 10.32
C ASP A 13 9.97 9.63 9.46
N ALA A 14 8.82 10.21 9.82
CA ALA A 14 8.24 11.36 9.11
C ALA A 14 9.26 12.50 8.95
N ASP A 15 10.03 12.77 9.99
CA ASP A 15 11.00 13.84 10.04
C ASP A 15 12.17 13.63 9.08
N ASP A 16 12.55 12.38 8.82
CA ASP A 16 13.58 12.03 7.84
C ASP A 16 13.04 12.16 6.41
N VAL A 17 11.79 11.74 6.18
CA VAL A 17 11.14 11.89 4.85
C VAL A 17 10.92 13.35 4.48
N LYS A 18 10.71 14.24 5.46
CA LYS A 18 10.58 15.68 5.22
C LYS A 18 11.80 16.31 4.57
N PHE A 19 12.99 15.74 4.73
CA PHE A 19 14.17 16.22 4.02
C PHE A 19 14.08 15.96 2.50
N ALA A 20 13.33 14.94 2.08
CA ALA A 20 13.02 14.68 0.67
C ALA A 20 11.78 15.45 0.20
N PHE A 21 10.73 15.52 1.03
CA PHE A 21 9.47 16.19 0.71
C PHE A 21 9.02 17.11 1.84
N SER A 22 9.16 18.44 1.65
CA SER A 22 8.81 19.42 2.69
C SER A 22 7.33 19.42 3.09
N GLY A 23 6.44 18.92 2.23
CA GLY A 23 5.00 18.79 2.51
C GLY A 23 4.59 17.48 3.20
N TRP A 24 5.54 16.66 3.64
CA TRP A 24 5.24 15.34 4.21
C TRP A 24 4.48 15.44 5.56
N PRO A 25 3.40 14.66 5.77
CA PRO A 25 2.63 14.69 7.02
C PRO A 25 3.41 14.25 8.27
N ASP A 26 3.24 14.96 9.40
CA ASP A 26 4.04 14.76 10.63
C ASP A 26 3.91 13.38 11.28
N HIS A 27 2.76 12.72 11.11
CA HIS A 27 2.45 11.46 11.78
C HIS A 27 2.61 10.24 10.88
N ILE A 28 3.00 10.45 9.61
CA ILE A 28 3.13 9.38 8.63
C ILE A 28 4.60 9.01 8.44
N CYS A 29 4.91 7.74 8.62
CA CYS A 29 6.20 7.14 8.39
C CYS A 29 6.19 6.37 7.05
N LEU A 30 7.37 6.03 6.56
CA LEU A 30 7.56 5.33 5.29
C LEU A 30 8.33 4.03 5.50
N ALA A 31 7.81 2.93 4.97
CA ALA A 31 8.50 1.65 4.91
C ALA A 31 8.99 1.43 3.48
N ALA A 32 10.30 1.48 3.28
CA ALA A 32 10.93 1.13 2.02
C ALA A 32 11.36 -0.35 2.04
N CYS A 33 10.78 -1.13 1.13
CA CYS A 33 11.01 -2.56 1.00
C CYS A 33 11.88 -2.80 -0.23
N LEU A 34 13.14 -3.15 0.00
CA LEU A 34 14.12 -3.44 -1.03
C LEU A 34 14.27 -4.96 -1.17
N SER A 35 13.81 -5.50 -2.28
CA SER A 35 13.91 -6.93 -2.57
C SER A 35 15.18 -7.26 -3.36
N SER A 36 15.68 -8.48 -3.21
CA SER A 36 16.92 -8.96 -3.83
C SER A 36 16.87 -9.05 -5.35
N ASP A 37 15.66 -9.05 -5.93
CA ASP A 37 15.41 -8.95 -7.37
C ASP A 37 15.57 -7.51 -7.91
N GLY A 38 15.83 -6.53 -7.05
CA GLY A 38 15.97 -5.12 -7.41
C GLY A 38 14.66 -4.34 -7.37
N THR A 39 13.56 -4.96 -6.95
CA THR A 39 12.28 -4.27 -6.78
C THR A 39 12.31 -3.43 -5.49
N CYS A 40 11.86 -2.18 -5.60
CA CYS A 40 11.63 -1.29 -4.46
C CYS A 40 10.13 -1.02 -4.32
N SER A 41 9.56 -1.31 -3.16
CA SER A 41 8.17 -0.97 -2.84
C SER A 41 8.13 -0.06 -1.63
N MET A 42 7.37 1.02 -1.72
CA MET A 42 7.23 2.02 -0.66
C MET A 42 5.82 1.91 -0.08
N ILE A 43 5.72 1.85 1.25
CA ILE A 43 4.45 1.66 1.95
C ILE A 43 4.37 2.69 3.07
N VAL A 44 3.32 3.50 3.08
CA VAL A 44 3.08 4.49 4.14
C VAL A 44 2.32 3.89 5.33
N PHE A 45 2.62 4.40 6.52
CA PHE A 45 1.98 3.97 7.76
C PHE A 45 1.98 5.09 8.79
N ARG A 46 1.09 5.06 9.78
CA ARG A 46 1.11 6.04 10.88
C ARG A 46 2.11 5.61 11.95
N ARG A 47 2.78 6.59 12.59
CA ARG A 47 3.71 6.35 13.71
C ARG A 47 3.09 5.51 14.84
N ASP A 48 1.80 5.64 15.08
CA ASP A 48 1.06 4.91 16.11
C ASP A 48 0.93 3.40 15.80
N GLU A 49 1.02 3.01 14.52
CA GLU A 49 0.91 1.62 14.06
C GLU A 49 2.26 0.89 14.02
N ARG A 50 3.34 1.52 14.50
CA ARG A 50 4.73 1.05 14.32
C ARG A 50 4.96 -0.37 14.84
N ASP A 51 4.25 -0.78 15.87
CA ASP A 51 4.36 -2.13 16.45
C ASP A 51 3.61 -3.19 15.62
N GLU A 52 2.58 -2.79 14.87
CA GLU A 52 1.75 -3.68 14.03
C GLU A 52 2.25 -3.76 12.58
N ILE A 53 3.03 -2.77 12.16
CA ILE A 53 3.60 -2.66 10.81
C ILE A 53 4.41 -3.88 10.38
N PRO A 54 5.27 -4.50 11.20
CA PRO A 54 6.01 -5.69 10.76
C PRO A 54 5.09 -6.81 10.29
N ALA A 55 4.02 -7.09 11.05
CA ALA A 55 3.04 -8.12 10.70
C ALA A 55 2.24 -7.72 9.44
N ARG A 56 1.87 -6.45 9.31
CA ARG A 56 1.17 -5.92 8.14
C ARG A 56 2.03 -6.00 6.87
N LEU A 57 3.29 -5.60 6.94
CA LEU A 57 4.21 -5.65 5.80
C LEU A 57 4.42 -7.08 5.30
N LEU A 58 4.55 -8.05 6.20
CA LEU A 58 4.62 -9.46 5.81
C LEU A 58 3.37 -9.94 5.07
N LYS A 59 2.18 -9.52 5.52
CA LYS A 59 0.91 -9.85 4.84
C LYS A 59 0.82 -9.20 3.45
N VAL A 60 1.15 -7.91 3.35
CA VAL A 60 1.09 -7.14 2.09
C VAL A 60 2.09 -7.67 1.07
N LEU A 61 3.33 -7.91 1.48
CA LEU A 61 4.40 -8.41 0.62
C LEU A 61 4.32 -9.94 0.42
N ARG A 62 3.45 -10.64 1.16
CA ARG A 62 3.32 -12.11 1.18
C ARG A 62 4.64 -12.82 1.49
N LEU A 63 5.41 -12.26 2.42
CA LEU A 63 6.73 -12.77 2.83
C LEU A 63 6.66 -13.51 4.17
N LYS A 64 7.64 -14.37 4.42
CA LYS A 64 7.83 -15.00 5.73
C LYS A 64 8.78 -14.18 6.60
N PRO A 65 8.64 -14.22 7.94
CA PRO A 65 9.55 -13.54 8.87
C PRO A 65 11.03 -13.89 8.68
N SER A 66 11.34 -15.11 8.22
CA SER A 66 12.72 -15.55 8.01
C SER A 66 13.38 -14.90 6.79
N GLN A 67 12.58 -14.45 5.83
CA GLN A 67 13.05 -13.89 4.55
C GLN A 67 13.27 -12.37 4.60
N VAL A 68 12.94 -11.72 5.72
CA VAL A 68 12.98 -10.27 5.87
C VAL A 68 13.99 -9.83 6.93
N CYS A 69 14.58 -8.66 6.69
CA CYS A 69 15.38 -7.94 7.67
C CYS A 69 14.79 -6.55 7.88
N PHE A 70 14.72 -6.09 9.13
CA PHE A 70 14.24 -4.76 9.49
C PHE A 70 15.37 -3.83 9.90
N VAL A 71 15.21 -2.55 9.55
CA VAL A 71 16.03 -1.44 10.03
C VAL A 71 15.08 -0.29 10.36
N PRO A 72 15.04 0.23 11.60
CA PRO A 72 15.85 -0.14 12.76
C PRO A 72 15.50 -1.54 13.31
N GLN A 73 16.25 -2.01 14.30
CA GLN A 73 16.06 -3.34 14.89
C GLN A 73 14.66 -3.47 15.53
N ILE A 74 13.96 -4.56 15.20
CA ILE A 74 12.64 -4.92 15.76
C ILE A 74 12.73 -6.28 16.43
N SER A 75 12.11 -6.41 17.61
CA SER A 75 12.03 -7.66 18.36
C SER A 75 11.42 -8.79 17.52
N GLY A 76 12.10 -9.93 17.48
CA GLY A 76 11.64 -11.11 16.72
C GLY A 76 12.07 -11.15 15.25
N TYR A 77 12.76 -10.12 14.75
CA TYR A 77 13.23 -10.06 13.37
C TYR A 77 14.75 -9.93 13.27
N ARG A 78 15.30 -10.34 12.12
CA ARG A 78 16.70 -10.06 11.80
C ARG A 78 16.86 -8.57 11.53
N THR A 79 18.01 -8.03 11.96
CA THR A 79 18.42 -6.66 11.67
C THR A 79 19.74 -6.70 10.91
N LYS A 80 19.89 -5.80 9.95
CA LYS A 80 21.16 -5.60 9.23
C LYS A 80 21.70 -4.21 9.53
N GLN A 81 23.02 -4.05 9.53
CA GLN A 81 23.59 -2.72 9.54
C GLN A 81 23.34 -2.06 8.18
N PHE A 82 22.72 -0.89 8.23
CA PHE A 82 22.43 -0.08 7.06
C PHE A 82 23.51 0.98 6.94
N LEU A 83 24.24 0.98 5.83
CA LEU A 83 25.34 1.91 5.61
C LEU A 83 24.79 3.28 5.18
N TYR A 84 25.45 4.34 5.60
CA TYR A 84 25.09 5.72 5.24
C TYR A 84 25.02 5.95 3.71
N SER A 85 25.86 5.24 2.93
CA SER A 85 25.79 5.29 1.46
C SER A 85 24.50 4.72 0.89
N ASP A 86 23.97 3.65 1.51
CA ASP A 86 22.74 3.00 1.10
C ASP A 86 21.53 3.83 1.51
N GLU A 87 21.59 4.45 2.68
CA GLU A 87 20.60 5.42 3.16
C GLU A 87 20.47 6.62 2.20
N ARG A 88 21.58 7.23 1.77
CA ARG A 88 21.52 8.33 0.80
C ARG A 88 20.94 7.89 -0.54
N ARG A 89 21.22 6.67 -1.01
CA ARG A 89 20.63 6.12 -2.23
C ARG A 89 19.14 5.87 -2.07
N LEU A 90 18.73 5.35 -0.92
CA LEU A 90 17.32 5.13 -0.60
C LEU A 90 16.55 6.46 -0.57
N MET A 91 17.07 7.47 0.12
CA MET A 91 16.44 8.79 0.15
C MET A 91 16.35 9.43 -1.23
N ALA A 92 17.34 9.20 -2.10
CA ALA A 92 17.26 9.62 -3.50
C ALA A 92 16.16 8.88 -4.29
N LEU A 93 15.94 7.59 -4.03
CA LEU A 93 14.83 6.85 -4.62
C LEU A 93 13.47 7.39 -4.13
N VAL A 94 13.35 7.64 -2.82
CA VAL A 94 12.15 8.25 -2.23
C VAL A 94 11.87 9.60 -2.87
N ALA A 95 12.87 10.47 -2.97
CA ALA A 95 12.72 11.79 -3.61
C ALA A 95 12.40 11.73 -5.11
N SER A 96 12.72 10.61 -5.79
CA SER A 96 12.45 10.43 -7.23
C SER A 96 11.01 10.04 -7.54
N ASP A 97 10.24 9.61 -6.54
CA ASP A 97 8.85 9.19 -6.71
C ASP A 97 7.90 10.16 -5.99
N PRO A 98 7.41 11.23 -6.66
CA PRO A 98 6.53 12.19 -6.02
C PRO A 98 5.13 11.62 -5.72
N VAL A 99 4.76 10.47 -6.31
CA VAL A 99 3.45 9.85 -6.06
C VAL A 99 3.32 9.45 -4.61
N ILE A 100 4.42 9.07 -3.94
CA ILE A 100 4.41 8.67 -2.53
C ILE A 100 3.96 9.79 -1.58
N LEU A 101 4.14 11.06 -1.97
CA LEU A 101 3.66 12.20 -1.19
C LEU A 101 2.14 12.34 -1.27
N GLU A 102 1.55 12.13 -2.45
CA GLU A 102 0.10 12.04 -2.62
C GLU A 102 -0.44 10.83 -1.83
N GLU A 103 0.23 9.69 -2.00
CA GLU A 103 0.26 8.49 -1.14
C GLU A 103 -0.03 8.77 0.35
N ALA A 104 0.94 9.45 0.96
CA ALA A 104 0.97 9.77 2.38
C ALA A 104 -0.12 10.75 2.79
N THR A 105 -0.44 11.71 1.92
CA THR A 105 -1.45 12.73 2.19
C THR A 105 -2.84 12.09 2.24
N ASP A 106 -3.17 11.28 1.24
CA ASP A 106 -4.43 10.54 1.18
C ASP A 106 -4.56 9.57 2.36
N TYR A 107 -3.48 8.87 2.70
CA TYR A 107 -3.44 7.99 3.86
C TYR A 107 -3.73 8.75 5.16
N ALA A 108 -3.08 9.90 5.38
CA ALA A 108 -3.28 10.71 6.58
C ALA A 108 -4.73 11.20 6.71
N VAL A 109 -5.32 11.68 5.61
CA VAL A 109 -6.71 12.15 5.58
C VAL A 109 -7.67 11.00 5.88
N ASN A 110 -7.52 9.87 5.19
CA ASN A 110 -8.39 8.71 5.37
C ASN A 110 -8.28 8.11 6.78
N TYR A 111 -7.06 8.08 7.35
CA TYR A 111 -6.85 7.59 8.71
C TYR A 111 -7.51 8.50 9.74
N ASN A 112 -7.34 9.83 9.61
CA ASN A 112 -7.96 10.78 10.53
C ASN A 112 -9.48 10.73 10.43
N TYR A 113 -10.03 10.63 9.22
CA TYR A 113 -11.46 10.42 9.01
C TYR A 113 -11.96 9.14 9.72
N ALA A 114 -11.24 8.03 9.60
CA ALA A 114 -11.59 6.79 10.30
C ALA A 114 -11.60 6.98 11.82
N LEU A 115 -10.61 7.66 12.39
CA LEU A 115 -10.58 7.96 13.83
C LEU A 115 -11.75 8.85 14.28
N GLU A 116 -12.08 9.90 13.51
CA GLU A 116 -13.15 10.84 13.83
C GLU A 116 -14.53 10.16 13.79
N GLU A 117 -14.75 9.27 12.82
CA GLU A 117 -15.99 8.50 12.66
C GLU A 117 -16.06 7.27 13.59
N GLY A 118 -15.01 6.99 14.36
CA GLY A 118 -14.91 5.79 15.20
C GLY A 118 -14.84 4.47 14.41
N LEU A 119 -14.41 4.54 13.15
CA LEU A 119 -14.19 3.40 12.27
C LEU A 119 -12.78 2.84 12.47
N ASP A 120 -12.62 1.54 12.25
CA ASP A 120 -11.29 0.92 12.25
C ASP A 120 -10.51 1.37 10.99
N PRO A 121 -9.39 2.11 11.14
CA PRO A 121 -8.59 2.56 10.00
C PRO A 121 -8.06 1.39 9.18
N ALA A 122 -7.77 0.23 9.79
CA ALA A 122 -7.28 -0.93 9.07
C ALA A 122 -8.33 -1.52 8.11
N VAL A 123 -9.62 -1.39 8.43
CA VAL A 123 -10.73 -1.84 7.59
C VAL A 123 -11.02 -0.82 6.49
N LEU A 124 -11.07 0.47 6.83
CA LEU A 124 -11.36 1.55 5.88
C LEU A 124 -10.27 1.70 4.81
N LEU A 125 -9.00 1.52 5.21
CA LEU A 125 -7.86 1.57 4.30
C LEU A 125 -7.62 0.25 3.55
N GLY A 126 -8.48 -0.76 3.76
CA GLY A 126 -8.39 -2.07 3.10
C GLY A 126 -7.14 -2.89 3.47
N LEU A 127 -6.56 -2.62 4.64
CA LEU A 127 -5.30 -3.22 5.12
C LEU A 127 -5.53 -4.58 5.78
N GLN A 128 -6.76 -4.87 6.21
CA GLN A 128 -7.24 -6.20 6.61
C GLN A 128 -8.27 -6.70 5.59
N PRO A 129 -8.25 -7.98 5.20
CA PRO A 129 -9.42 -8.58 4.56
C PRO A 129 -10.59 -8.52 5.55
N ALA A 130 -11.77 -8.12 5.08
CA ALA A 130 -13.00 -7.95 5.85
C ALA A 130 -13.59 -9.27 6.41
N SER A 131 -12.77 -10.12 7.03
CA SER A 131 -13.12 -11.48 7.42
C SER A 131 -13.13 -11.74 8.93
N ASP A 132 -12.99 -10.70 9.77
CA ASP A 132 -13.12 -10.87 11.23
C ASP A 132 -14.00 -9.79 11.89
N VAL A 133 -14.96 -9.26 11.14
CA VAL A 133 -16.11 -8.56 11.72
C VAL A 133 -17.31 -9.42 11.39
N ALA A 134 -17.92 -10.01 12.41
CA ALA A 134 -19.24 -10.63 12.27
C ALA A 134 -20.14 -9.64 11.52
N PRO A 135 -20.83 -10.07 10.45
CA PRO A 135 -21.61 -9.14 9.65
C PRO A 135 -22.63 -8.46 10.56
N ALA A 136 -22.49 -7.15 10.76
CA ALA A 136 -23.61 -6.34 11.16
C ALA A 136 -24.72 -6.61 10.15
N PRO A 137 -25.97 -6.89 10.59
CA PRO A 137 -27.04 -7.23 9.68
C PRO A 137 -27.23 -6.07 8.69
N MET A 138 -26.80 -6.29 7.45
CA MET A 138 -27.15 -5.44 6.33
C MET A 138 -28.68 -5.43 6.22
N PRO A 139 -29.33 -4.27 6.00
CA PRO A 139 -30.74 -4.27 5.64
C PRO A 139 -30.89 -5.13 4.38
N GLN A 140 -31.66 -6.21 4.48
CA GLN A 140 -31.95 -7.10 3.35
C GLN A 140 -32.63 -6.29 2.25
N TYR A 141 -31.90 -6.06 1.17
CA TYR A 141 -32.44 -5.48 -0.04
C TYR A 141 -33.14 -6.59 -0.83
N ASP A 142 -34.46 -6.50 -0.91
CA ASP A 142 -35.34 -7.44 -1.61
C ASP A 142 -35.05 -7.36 -3.14
N PRO A 143 -34.69 -8.45 -3.83
CA PRO A 143 -34.27 -8.41 -5.23
C PRO A 143 -35.43 -8.32 -6.25
N ALA A 144 -36.65 -7.96 -5.81
CA ALA A 144 -37.85 -8.01 -6.63
C ALA A 144 -38.22 -6.72 -7.38
N THR A 145 -37.34 -5.71 -7.45
CA THR A 145 -37.65 -4.47 -8.21
C THR A 145 -36.58 -4.19 -9.26
N ARG A 146 -36.64 -4.95 -10.35
CA ARG A 146 -35.92 -4.63 -11.59
C ARG A 146 -36.79 -3.64 -12.37
N SER A 147 -36.48 -2.35 -12.26
CA SER A 147 -37.02 -1.31 -13.13
C SER A 147 -35.97 -0.23 -13.33
N THR A 148 -35.40 -0.25 -14.54
CA THR A 148 -34.97 0.89 -15.37
C THR A 148 -34.48 2.19 -14.72
N GLU A 149 -33.22 2.51 -15.08
CA GLU A 149 -32.71 3.85 -15.38
C GLU A 149 -32.47 4.85 -14.23
N ALA A 150 -31.19 5.25 -14.14
CA ALA A 150 -30.70 6.54 -13.69
C ALA A 150 -31.30 7.11 -12.40
N ASP A 151 -30.72 6.77 -11.26
CA ASP A 151 -30.74 7.67 -10.11
C ASP A 151 -29.35 7.84 -9.52
N VAL A 152 -28.78 9.01 -9.81
CA VAL A 152 -27.53 9.48 -9.24
C VAL A 152 -27.88 9.97 -7.85
N ASN A 153 -27.56 9.19 -6.82
CA ASN A 153 -27.86 9.49 -5.41
C ASN A 153 -27.56 10.97 -5.08
N PRO A 154 -28.58 11.82 -4.84
CA PRO A 154 -28.43 13.27 -4.68
C PRO A 154 -27.81 13.67 -3.34
N LEU A 155 -27.51 12.70 -2.47
CA LEU A 155 -26.91 12.92 -1.14
C LEU A 155 -25.39 12.76 -1.14
N LEU A 156 -24.77 12.44 -2.29
CA LEU A 156 -23.31 12.35 -2.38
C LEU A 156 -22.70 13.72 -2.68
N PRO A 157 -21.74 14.20 -1.85
CA PRO A 157 -20.94 15.38 -2.15
C PRO A 157 -20.29 15.31 -3.54
N ASP A 158 -20.22 16.45 -4.25
CA ASP A 158 -19.80 16.51 -5.66
C ASP A 158 -18.39 15.95 -5.94
N PHE A 159 -17.50 15.92 -4.95
CA PHE A 159 -16.16 15.34 -5.09
C PHE A 159 -16.19 13.81 -5.25
N LEU A 160 -17.15 13.12 -4.61
CA LEU A 160 -17.33 11.67 -4.77
C LEU A 160 -17.95 11.32 -6.13
N ARG A 161 -18.81 12.20 -6.66
CA ARG A 161 -19.42 12.02 -7.99
C ARG A 161 -18.35 11.99 -9.09
N ARG A 162 -17.35 12.88 -9.00
CA ARG A 162 -16.24 12.95 -9.96
C ARG A 162 -15.29 11.75 -9.90
N SER A 163 -15.10 11.16 -8.73
CA SER A 163 -14.18 10.02 -8.55
C SER A 163 -14.74 8.71 -9.12
N VAL A 164 -16.05 8.50 -8.97
CA VAL A 164 -16.76 7.32 -9.53
C VAL A 164 -16.77 7.35 -11.07
N GLU A 165 -16.85 8.53 -11.66
CA GLU A 165 -16.93 8.69 -13.12
C GLU A 165 -15.58 8.45 -13.82
N ARG A 166 -14.45 8.75 -13.16
CA ARG A 166 -13.10 8.44 -13.66
C ARG A 166 -12.66 7.00 -13.45
N SER A 167 -13.31 6.25 -12.57
CA SER A 167 -12.94 4.86 -12.25
C SER A 167 -13.40 3.83 -13.30
N ARG A 168 -14.02 4.26 -14.41
CA ARG A 168 -14.40 3.38 -15.51
C ARG A 168 -13.23 3.17 -16.49
N ARG A 169 -12.38 2.19 -16.11
CA ARG A 169 -11.42 1.36 -16.90
C ARG A 169 -10.05 1.97 -17.26
N PRO A 170 -8.96 1.32 -16.81
CA PRO A 170 -7.91 0.87 -17.72
C PRO A 170 -8.35 -0.45 -18.38
N THR A 171 -8.42 -0.47 -19.71
CA THR A 171 -8.73 -1.68 -20.47
C THR A 171 -7.46 -2.53 -20.55
N PHE A 172 -7.46 -3.68 -19.87
CA PHE A 172 -6.39 -4.67 -19.98
C PHE A 172 -6.70 -5.59 -21.18
N SER A 173 -5.99 -5.44 -22.31
CA SER A 173 -6.00 -6.45 -23.37
C SER A 173 -4.97 -7.52 -23.03
N SER A 174 -5.45 -8.67 -22.56
CA SER A 174 -4.65 -9.90 -22.46
C SER A 174 -5.20 -10.90 -23.45
N ARG A 175 -4.35 -11.45 -24.32
CA ARG A 175 -4.43 -12.88 -24.71
C ARG A 175 -3.10 -13.42 -25.29
N ARG A 176 -2.37 -14.09 -24.39
CA ARG A 176 -1.65 -15.39 -24.45
C ARG A 176 -0.92 -15.85 -25.74
N ARG A 177 0.40 -16.13 -25.56
CA ARG A 177 1.22 -17.35 -25.86
C ARG A 177 0.71 -18.30 -26.97
N THR A 178 1.52 -18.85 -27.90
CA THR A 178 2.72 -19.71 -27.74
C THR A 178 3.49 -19.92 -29.06
N SER A 179 4.83 -20.01 -28.94
CA SER A 179 5.81 -20.94 -29.57
C SER A 179 5.58 -21.59 -30.95
N HIS A 180 6.53 -21.39 -31.88
CA HIS A 180 7.28 -22.35 -32.73
C HIS A 180 7.87 -21.58 -33.94
N SER A 181 9.19 -21.36 -34.02
CA SER A 181 10.22 -22.18 -34.69
C SER A 181 10.10 -22.29 -36.24
N VAL A 182 11.21 -21.95 -36.90
CA VAL A 182 11.81 -22.58 -38.10
C VAL A 182 11.59 -21.94 -39.51
N LEU A 183 12.76 -21.70 -40.17
CA LEU A 183 13.07 -21.54 -41.61
C LEU A 183 12.42 -20.36 -42.36
N ALA A 184 12.91 -19.81 -43.48
CA ALA A 184 14.19 -19.61 -44.16
C ALA A 184 13.83 -18.95 -45.51
N GLN A 185 14.81 -18.28 -46.15
CA GLN A 185 14.82 -17.81 -47.55
C GLN A 185 13.93 -16.58 -47.85
N ALA A 186 14.36 -15.60 -48.65
CA ALA A 186 15.31 -15.60 -49.76
C ALA A 186 16.26 -14.39 -49.73
#